data_AF-A0A9W5TEH0-F1
#
_entry.id   AF-A0A9W5TEH0-F1
#
_cell.length_a   1.000
_cell.length_b   1.000
_cell.length_c   1.000
_cell.angle_alpha   90.00
_cell.angle_beta   90.00
_cell.angle_gamma   90.00
#
_symmetry.space_group_name_H-M   'P 1'
#
loop_
_entity.id
_entity.type
_entity.pdbx_description
1 polymer ?
#
loop_
_entity_poly.entity_id
_entity_poly.type
_entity_poly.pdbx_seq_one_letter_code
_entity_poly.pdbx_strand_id
1 'polypeptide(L)'
;MTNTDIFESDHLDKEDEELEEEDAYATKFDFVPRHRSNRQRSEGENSVFKLRACLSCRLILSEDQFFERGCGNCAFLQMDGDRRRTLDCTSANFSGLISIMDPQKSWAARFNNLGDIIPGCYAISVVGELPESVHDDIP
;
A
#
# COMPACT_ATOMS: atom_id res chain seq x y z
N MET A 1 -40.21 27.32 -29.93
CA MET A 1 -39.18 26.36 -30.39
C MET A 1 -37.90 27.18 -30.48
N THR A 2 -36.92 27.08 -29.61
CA THR A 2 -36.47 26.00 -28.70
C THR A 2 -35.76 26.65 -27.50
N ASN A 3 -36.04 26.14 -26.31
CA ASN A 3 -35.36 26.46 -25.04
C ASN A 3 -34.49 25.24 -24.75
N THR A 4 -33.16 25.40 -24.67
CA THR A 4 -32.07 24.42 -24.39
C THR A 4 -30.79 25.09 -24.97
N ASP A 5 -29.65 25.37 -24.34
CA ASP A 5 -28.93 24.76 -23.22
C ASP A 5 -27.91 25.78 -22.66
N ILE A 6 -28.08 26.22 -21.40
CA ILE A 6 -27.05 26.99 -20.65
C ILE A 6 -26.62 26.24 -19.39
N PHE A 7 -27.32 25.17 -19.03
CA PHE A 7 -27.10 24.38 -17.83
C PHE A 7 -26.31 23.08 -18.09
N GLU A 8 -25.85 22.85 -19.32
CA GLU A 8 -25.21 21.59 -19.72
C GLU A 8 -23.68 21.65 -19.61
N SER A 9 -23.03 22.82 -19.75
CA SER A 9 -21.56 22.93 -19.60
C SER A 9 -21.11 22.85 -18.14
N ASP A 10 -21.84 23.48 -17.22
CA ASP A 10 -21.55 23.44 -15.77
C ASP A 10 -21.75 22.04 -15.14
N HIS A 11 -22.43 21.13 -15.85
CA HIS A 11 -22.61 19.74 -15.41
C HIS A 11 -21.46 18.86 -15.90
N LEU A 12 -21.00 19.08 -17.13
CA LEU A 12 -19.86 18.36 -17.73
C LEU A 12 -18.56 18.61 -16.95
N ASP A 13 -18.30 19.86 -16.52
CA ASP A 13 -17.09 20.18 -15.74
C ASP A 13 -17.07 19.48 -14.35
N LYS A 14 -18.25 19.21 -13.76
CA LYS A 14 -18.36 18.49 -12.49
C LYS A 14 -18.22 16.99 -12.63
N GLU A 15 -18.75 16.43 -13.72
CA GLU A 15 -18.58 15.02 -14.05
C GLU A 15 -17.10 14.71 -14.33
N ASP A 16 -16.38 15.60 -15.01
CA ASP A 16 -14.94 15.47 -15.26
C ASP A 16 -14.12 15.58 -13.96
N GLU A 17 -14.45 16.51 -13.05
CA GLU A 17 -13.81 16.60 -11.72
C GLU A 17 -14.07 15.34 -10.86
N GLU A 18 -15.29 14.80 -10.87
CA GLU A 18 -15.63 13.57 -10.14
C GLU A 18 -14.91 12.34 -10.72
N LEU A 19 -14.76 12.26 -12.05
CA LEU A 19 -14.01 11.19 -12.74
C LEU A 19 -12.51 11.25 -12.42
N GLU A 20 -11.91 12.44 -12.42
CA GLU A 20 -10.51 12.61 -12.00
C GLU A 20 -10.28 12.22 -10.53
N GLU A 21 -11.24 12.53 -9.66
CA GLU A 21 -11.19 12.17 -8.24
C GLU A 21 -11.38 10.64 -8.03
N GLU A 22 -12.25 10.00 -8.81
CA GLU A 22 -12.42 8.55 -8.83
C GLU A 22 -11.16 7.83 -9.35
N ASP A 23 -10.53 8.31 -10.42
CA ASP A 23 -9.30 7.73 -10.95
C ASP A 23 -8.11 7.91 -9.98
N ALA A 24 -8.01 9.07 -9.33
CA ALA A 24 -7.04 9.31 -8.27
C ALA A 24 -7.28 8.39 -7.05
N TYR A 25 -8.53 8.18 -6.65
CA TYR A 25 -8.88 7.21 -5.61
C TYR A 25 -8.63 5.77 -6.07
N ALA A 26 -8.85 5.46 -7.36
CA ALA A 26 -8.70 4.12 -7.89
C ALA A 26 -7.24 3.68 -7.91
N THR A 27 -6.37 4.54 -8.45
CA THR A 27 -4.92 4.35 -8.53
C THR A 27 -4.27 4.32 -7.14
N LYS A 28 -4.82 5.08 -6.17
CA LYS A 28 -4.36 5.06 -4.78
C LYS A 28 -4.32 3.66 -4.17
N PHE A 29 -5.17 2.73 -4.62
CA PHE A 29 -5.20 1.35 -4.12
C PHE A 29 -4.70 0.32 -5.13
N ASP A 30 -3.95 0.70 -6.15
CA ASP A 30 -3.41 -0.25 -7.13
C ASP A 30 -2.48 -1.31 -6.50
N PHE A 31 -1.95 -1.04 -5.29
CA PHE A 31 -1.24 -2.02 -4.49
C PHE A 31 -2.16 -3.12 -3.89
N VAL A 32 -3.48 -2.89 -3.79
CA VAL A 32 -4.48 -3.86 -3.33
C VAL A 32 -4.93 -4.69 -4.54
N PRO A 33 -4.74 -6.03 -4.55
CA PRO A 33 -5.19 -6.86 -5.66
C PRO A 33 -6.72 -6.74 -5.87
N ARG A 34 -7.14 -6.12 -6.98
CA ARG A 34 -8.56 -5.97 -7.36
C ARG A 34 -9.18 -7.24 -7.96
N HIS A 35 -8.38 -8.25 -8.31
CA HIS A 35 -8.89 -9.49 -8.88
C HIS A 35 -9.30 -10.51 -7.80
N ARG A 36 -10.59 -10.51 -7.45
CA ARG A 36 -11.26 -11.76 -7.06
C ARG A 36 -11.53 -12.59 -8.31
N SER A 37 -10.50 -13.17 -8.92
CA SER A 37 -10.74 -14.39 -9.69
C SER A 37 -11.31 -15.41 -8.69
N ASN A 38 -12.44 -16.00 -9.02
CA ASN A 38 -13.13 -17.01 -8.22
C ASN A 38 -12.15 -18.10 -7.76
N ARG A 39 -11.50 -17.90 -6.61
CA ARG A 39 -10.53 -18.83 -6.05
C ARG A 39 -11.38 -19.96 -5.48
N GLN A 40 -11.58 -21.03 -6.26
CA GLN A 40 -11.92 -22.32 -5.69
C GLN A 40 -11.01 -22.50 -4.48
N ARG A 41 -11.59 -22.50 -3.28
CA ARG A 41 -10.85 -22.82 -2.05
C ARG A 41 -10.46 -24.29 -2.20
N SER A 42 -9.29 -24.53 -2.79
CA SER A 42 -8.60 -25.78 -2.61
C SER A 42 -8.26 -25.86 -1.12
N GLU A 43 -9.04 -26.63 -0.38
CA GLU A 43 -8.64 -27.16 0.92
C GLU A 43 -7.40 -28.03 0.66
N GLY A 44 -6.22 -27.44 0.78
CA GLY A 44 -4.98 -28.13 0.44
C GLY A 44 -3.81 -27.17 0.44
N GLU A 45 -2.89 -27.43 1.37
CA GLU A 45 -1.70 -26.65 1.71
C GLU A 45 -2.00 -25.41 2.56
N ASN A 46 -1.64 -25.49 3.85
CA ASN A 46 -1.47 -24.33 4.72
C ASN A 46 -0.32 -23.48 4.15
N SER A 47 -0.57 -22.79 3.04
CA SER A 47 0.26 -21.70 2.57
C SER A 47 0.10 -20.59 3.61
N VAL A 48 0.88 -20.71 4.69
CA VAL A 48 1.13 -19.60 5.60
C VAL A 48 1.69 -18.52 4.69
N PHE A 49 0.87 -17.51 4.39
CA PHE A 49 1.32 -16.34 3.65
C PHE A 49 2.60 -15.88 4.34
N LYS A 50 3.74 -15.92 3.62
CA LYS A 50 5.04 -15.51 4.15
C LYS A 50 5.03 -14.00 4.32
N LEU A 51 4.35 -13.53 5.36
CA LEU A 51 4.19 -12.13 5.67
C LEU A 51 5.52 -11.60 6.18
N ARG A 52 5.85 -10.41 5.69
CA ARG A 52 7.03 -9.67 6.10
C ARG A 52 6.63 -8.22 6.35
N ALA A 53 7.35 -7.55 7.23
CA ALA A 53 7.21 -6.13 7.46
C ALA A 53 8.42 -5.39 6.90
N CYS A 54 8.20 -4.27 6.21
CA CYS A 54 9.26 -3.38 5.77
C CYS A 54 10.04 -2.82 6.97
N LEU A 55 11.37 -2.88 6.93
CA LEU A 55 12.22 -2.40 8.02
C LEU A 55 12.19 -0.86 8.18
N SER A 56 11.88 -0.12 7.11
CA SER A 56 11.76 1.34 7.15
C SER A 56 10.38 1.81 7.63
N CYS A 57 9.29 1.44 6.93
CA CYS A 57 7.96 1.99 7.20
C CYS A 57 7.01 1.04 7.94
N ARG A 58 7.40 -0.22 8.19
CA ARG A 58 6.59 -1.26 8.87
C ARG A 58 5.37 -1.76 8.09
N LEU A 59 5.21 -1.41 6.81
CA LEU A 59 4.16 -1.98 5.95
C LEU A 59 4.29 -3.51 5.90
N ILE A 60 3.18 -4.22 6.05
CA ILE A 60 3.10 -5.68 6.01
C ILE A 60 2.49 -6.12 4.67
N LEU A 61 3.23 -6.93 3.93
CA LEU A 61 2.77 -7.61 2.72
C LEU A 61 3.32 -9.05 2.71
N SER A 62 2.86 -9.88 1.77
CA SER A 62 3.56 -11.13 1.48
C SER A 62 4.92 -10.84 0.83
N GLU A 63 5.89 -11.74 1.03
CA GLU A 63 7.19 -11.68 0.37
C GLU A 63 7.04 -11.47 -1.15
N ASP A 64 6.09 -12.18 -1.78
CA ASP A 64 5.82 -12.11 -3.22
C ASP A 64 5.28 -10.75 -3.66
N GLN A 65 4.41 -10.13 -2.88
CA GLN A 65 3.96 -8.76 -3.16
C GLN A 65 5.11 -7.75 -3.09
N PHE A 66 6.04 -7.88 -2.15
CA PHE A 66 7.23 -7.02 -2.11
C PHE A 66 8.14 -7.24 -3.31
N PHE A 67 8.30 -8.49 -3.75
CA PHE A 67 9.11 -8.80 -4.93
C PHE A 67 8.46 -8.32 -6.23
N GLU A 68 7.13 -8.40 -6.35
CA GLU A 68 6.42 -7.99 -7.56
C GLU A 68 6.32 -6.46 -7.70
N ARG A 69 6.16 -5.73 -6.58
CA ARG A 69 5.76 -4.30 -6.61
C ARG A 69 6.61 -3.40 -5.72
N GLY A 70 7.53 -3.94 -4.94
CA GLY A 70 8.27 -3.18 -3.94
C GLY A 70 7.43 -2.76 -2.73
N CYS A 71 7.95 -1.80 -1.95
CA CYS A 71 7.23 -1.21 -0.82
C CYS A 71 6.47 0.04 -1.28
N GLY A 72 5.16 0.09 -1.04
CA GLY A 72 4.32 1.23 -1.42
C GLY A 72 4.67 2.58 -0.74
N ASN A 73 5.45 2.57 0.36
CA ASN A 73 5.94 3.82 0.99
C ASN A 73 7.43 4.08 0.75
N CYS A 74 8.21 3.09 0.32
CA CYS A 74 9.68 3.16 0.35
C CYS A 74 10.26 2.82 -1.02
N ALA A 75 9.98 3.66 -2.03
CA ALA A 75 10.47 3.47 -3.39
C ALA A 75 12.01 3.42 -3.48
N PHE A 76 12.71 4.12 -2.58
CA PHE A 76 14.17 4.14 -2.48
C PHE A 76 14.79 2.76 -2.17
N LEU A 77 14.02 1.81 -1.61
CA LEU A 77 14.53 0.47 -1.31
C LEU A 77 14.74 -0.38 -2.58
N GLN A 78 14.05 -0.07 -3.69
CA GLN A 78 14.19 -0.74 -5.00
C GLN A 78 14.16 -2.28 -4.89
N MET A 79 13.11 -2.82 -4.25
CA MET A 79 12.96 -4.26 -3.99
C MET A 79 12.30 -5.03 -5.14
N ASP A 80 11.62 -4.34 -6.05
CA ASP A 80 10.89 -4.95 -7.16
C ASP A 80 11.84 -5.70 -8.10
N GLY A 81 11.49 -6.94 -8.43
CA GLY A 81 12.33 -7.82 -9.24
C GLY A 81 13.58 -8.37 -8.54
N ASP A 82 13.89 -7.93 -7.31
CA ASP A 82 15.04 -8.40 -6.52
C ASP A 82 14.60 -9.06 -5.20
N ARG A 83 14.55 -10.39 -5.22
CA ARG A 83 14.20 -11.20 -4.04
C ARG A 83 15.23 -11.03 -2.91
N ARG A 84 16.52 -10.90 -3.23
CA ARG A 84 17.55 -10.73 -2.20
C ARG A 84 17.36 -9.39 -1.48
N ARG A 85 17.19 -8.32 -2.26
CA ARG A 85 16.88 -6.99 -1.73
C ARG A 85 15.59 -6.99 -0.90
N THR A 86 14.56 -7.69 -1.37
CA THR A 86 13.31 -7.89 -0.61
C THR A 86 13.59 -8.50 0.77
N LEU A 87 14.41 -9.56 0.86
CA LEU A 87 14.73 -10.21 2.12
C LEU A 87 15.60 -9.34 3.04
N ASP A 88 16.53 -8.57 2.47
CA ASP A 88 17.43 -7.68 3.22
C ASP A 88 16.69 -6.45 3.78
N CYS A 89 15.63 -5.99 3.11
CA CYS A 89 14.88 -4.79 3.50
C CYS A 89 13.57 -5.08 4.27
N THR A 90 13.25 -6.35 4.52
CA THR A 90 12.02 -6.75 5.21
C THR A 90 12.28 -7.86 6.24
N SER A 91 11.44 -7.96 7.27
CA SER A 91 11.58 -9.00 8.31
C SER A 91 10.28 -9.76 8.53
N ALA A 92 10.39 -11.09 8.69
CA ALA A 92 9.29 -11.93 9.15
C ALA A 92 9.08 -11.84 10.68
N ASN A 93 10.04 -11.26 11.42
CA ASN A 93 9.96 -11.10 12.86
C ASN A 93 9.39 -9.72 13.20
N PHE A 94 8.05 -9.62 13.20
CA PHE A 94 7.33 -8.42 13.59
C PHE A 94 6.24 -8.76 14.60
N SER A 95 5.79 -7.75 15.35
CA SER A 95 4.76 -7.90 16.38
C SER A 95 3.70 -6.82 16.27
N GLY A 96 2.46 -7.20 16.58
CA GLY A 96 1.28 -6.38 16.41
C GLY A 96 0.93 -6.15 14.94
N LEU A 97 -0.38 -6.04 14.67
CA LEU A 97 -0.89 -5.70 13.35
C LEU A 97 -1.92 -4.58 13.53
N ILE A 98 -1.74 -3.50 12.77
CA ILE A 98 -2.68 -2.39 12.70
C ILE A 98 -3.10 -2.18 11.24
N SER A 99 -4.40 -2.14 10.99
CA SER A 99 -4.95 -1.81 9.67
C SER A 99 -5.39 -0.36 9.65
N ILE A 100 -4.75 0.45 8.81
CA ILE A 100 -4.95 1.89 8.71
C ILE A 100 -5.67 2.18 7.40
N MET A 101 -6.87 2.77 7.48
CA MET A 101 -7.67 3.18 6.33
C MET A 101 -7.49 4.66 6.00
N ASP A 102 -7.47 5.51 7.04
CA ASP A 102 -7.22 6.95 6.93
C ASP A 102 -6.12 7.36 7.94
N PRO A 103 -4.84 7.39 7.49
CA PRO A 103 -3.68 7.72 8.32
C PRO A 103 -3.76 9.10 8.99
N GLN A 104 -4.25 10.11 8.26
CA GLN A 104 -4.29 11.50 8.70
C GLN A 104 -5.33 11.70 9.81
N LYS A 105 -6.47 11.00 9.74
CA LYS A 105 -7.54 11.12 10.75
C LYS A 105 -7.35 10.18 11.94
N SER A 106 -6.67 9.04 11.76
CA SER A 106 -6.54 8.02 12.79
C SER A 106 -5.58 8.40 13.93
N TRP A 107 -6.08 8.47 15.16
CA TRP A 107 -5.23 8.61 16.35
C TRP A 107 -4.26 7.43 16.49
N ALA A 108 -4.72 6.21 16.24
CA ALA A 108 -3.88 5.01 16.35
C ALA A 108 -2.72 5.04 15.34
N ALA A 109 -2.95 5.58 14.14
CA ALA A 109 -1.90 5.79 13.16
C ALA A 109 -0.87 6.83 13.66
N ARG A 110 -1.33 8.01 14.08
CA ARG A 110 -0.45 9.07 14.61
C ARG A 110 0.34 8.64 15.84
N PHE A 111 -0.30 7.94 16.78
CA PHE A 111 0.35 7.41 17.99
C PHE A 111 1.48 6.43 17.67
N ASN A 112 1.37 5.71 16.55
CA ASN A 112 2.37 4.78 16.07
C ASN A 112 3.33 5.41 15.04
N ASN A 113 3.39 6.73 14.86
CA ASN A 113 4.19 7.40 13.82
C ASN A 113 3.89 6.89 12.40
N LEU A 114 2.62 6.63 12.11
CA LEU A 114 2.10 6.17 10.82
C LEU A 114 1.09 7.20 10.26
N GLY A 115 1.33 8.49 10.48
CA GLY A 115 0.43 9.56 10.02
C GLY A 115 0.54 9.85 8.52
N ASP A 116 1.74 9.71 7.96
CA ASP A 116 2.07 10.07 6.57
C ASP A 116 2.55 8.85 5.78
N ILE A 117 1.62 7.92 5.57
CA ILE A 117 1.83 6.63 4.90
C ILE A 117 0.60 6.31 4.05
N ILE A 118 0.70 5.35 3.12
CA ILE A 118 -0.47 4.86 2.39
C ILE A 118 -1.38 4.00 3.30
N PRO A 119 -2.70 3.91 3.04
CA PRO A 119 -3.56 2.94 3.72
C PRO A 119 -3.05 1.51 3.58
N GLY A 120 -3.19 0.68 4.62
CA GLY A 120 -2.67 -0.69 4.59
C GLY A 120 -2.55 -1.35 5.96
N CYS A 121 -1.92 -2.52 5.99
CA CYS A 121 -1.58 -3.23 7.22
C CYS A 121 -0.15 -2.95 7.63
N TYR A 122 0.08 -2.59 8.88
CA TYR A 122 1.38 -2.24 9.42
C TYR A 122 1.68 -3.02 10.69
N ALA A 123 2.97 -3.22 10.96
CA ALA A 123 3.42 -3.78 12.22
C ALA A 123 3.52 -2.68 13.29
N ILE A 124 3.29 -3.06 14.56
CA ILE A 124 3.58 -2.16 15.69
C ILE A 124 5.09 -2.06 15.89
N SER A 125 5.80 -3.20 15.82
CA SER A 125 7.25 -3.27 15.92
C SER A 125 7.82 -4.33 14.96
N VAL A 126 9.02 -4.08 14.44
CA VAL A 126 9.74 -4.97 13.52
C VAL A 126 11.15 -5.15 14.03
N VAL A 127 11.65 -6.38 14.00
CA VAL A 127 13.02 -6.72 14.42
C VAL A 127 13.89 -6.88 13.18
N GLY A 128 14.98 -6.13 13.13
CA GLY A 128 15.98 -6.14 12.06
C GLY A 128 16.52 -4.74 11.81
N GLU A 129 17.59 -4.65 11.04
CA GLU A 129 18.23 -3.39 10.65
C GLU A 129 18.42 -3.39 9.14
N LEU A 130 18.27 -2.22 8.52
CA LEU A 130 18.55 -2.06 7.10
C LEU A 130 20.05 -2.19 6.84
N PRO A 131 20.47 -2.69 5.67
CA PRO A 131 21.87 -2.72 5.29
C PRO A 131 22.48 -1.31 5.26
N GLU A 132 23.77 -1.19 5.61
CA GLU A 132 24.46 0.11 5.63
C GLU A 132 24.39 0.86 4.30
N SER A 133 24.38 0.12 3.18
CA SER A 133 24.26 0.68 1.83
C SER A 133 22.95 1.42 1.55
N VAL A 134 21.99 1.37 2.46
CA VAL A 134 20.67 2.01 2.32
C VAL A 134 20.51 3.18 3.29
N HIS A 135 21.35 3.31 4.32
CA HIS A 135 21.17 4.32 5.36
C HIS A 135 21.24 5.75 4.82
N ASP A 136 22.11 6.00 3.84
CA ASP A 136 22.27 7.31 3.22
C ASP A 136 21.06 7.73 2.36
N ASP A 137 20.22 6.76 1.98
CA ASP A 137 19.04 6.97 1.14
C ASP A 137 17.73 7.09 1.96
N ILE A 138 17.79 6.99 3.30
CA ILE A 138 16.62 7.11 4.17
C ILE A 138 16.22 8.60 4.27
N PRO A 139 14.99 8.98 3.89
CA PRO A 139 14.49 10.36 4.01
C PRO A 139 14.33 10.85 5.45
#